data_AF-A0A3C0T3K4-F1
#
_entry.id   AF-A0A3C0T3K4-F1
#
_cell.length_a   1.000
_cell.length_b   1.000
_cell.length_c   1.000
_cell.angle_alpha   90.00
_cell.angle_beta   90.00
_cell.angle_gamma   90.00
#
_symmetry.space_group_name_H-M   'P 1'
#
loop_
_entity.id
_entity.type
_entity.pdbx_description
1 polymer ?
#
loop_
_entity_poly.entity_id
_entity_poly.type
_entity_poly.pdbx_seq_one_letter_code
_entity_poly.pdbx_strand_id
1 'polypeptide(L)'
;LCDSPKVVTFNMDWGIKTDLNVSSRAKNELHEQVLKLIKKGTGLIILGCTELPLAAEEHNYPGTELLDPMRVLARALVKAADPDKLRL
;
A
#
# COMPACT_ATOMS: atom_id res chain seq x y z
N LEU A 1 22.53 5.99 -12.71
CA LEU A 1 22.45 4.54 -12.44
C LEU A 1 20.97 4.18 -12.48
N CYS A 2 20.57 3.50 -13.54
CA CYS A 2 19.18 3.23 -13.91
C CYS A 2 18.52 2.29 -12.90
N ASP A 3 17.76 2.83 -11.96
CA ASP A 3 16.85 2.06 -11.13
C ASP A 3 15.47 2.18 -11.79
N SER A 4 15.18 1.28 -12.74
CA SER A 4 13.84 1.22 -13.33
C SER A 4 12.81 0.98 -12.22
N PRO A 5 11.64 1.62 -12.28
CA PRO A 5 10.60 1.41 -11.26
C PRO A 5 10.24 -0.07 -11.24
N LYS A 6 10.47 -0.72 -10.10
CA LYS A 6 10.09 -2.12 -9.90
C LYS A 6 8.57 -2.19 -9.81
N VAL A 7 7.95 -2.92 -10.72
CA VAL A 7 6.50 -3.15 -10.72
C VAL A 7 6.21 -4.33 -9.79
N VAL A 8 5.78 -4.02 -8.56
CA VAL A 8 5.54 -5.03 -7.51
C VAL A 8 4.18 -5.72 -7.68
N THR A 9 3.22 -5.05 -8.32
CA THR A 9 1.84 -5.54 -8.45
C THR A 9 1.67 -6.62 -9.52
N PHE A 10 2.36 -6.48 -10.66
CA PHE A 10 2.16 -7.30 -11.85
C PHE A 10 3.45 -8.03 -12.25
N ASN A 11 3.66 -9.21 -11.66
CA ASN A 11 4.67 -10.17 -12.08
C ASN A 11 4.09 -11.57 -11.96
N MET A 12 4.12 -12.36 -13.04
CA MET A 12 3.44 -13.66 -13.12
C MET A 12 3.92 -14.73 -12.14
N ASP A 13 5.10 -14.58 -11.55
CA ASP A 13 5.68 -15.58 -10.65
C ASP A 13 5.59 -15.16 -9.18
N TRP A 14 5.68 -13.86 -8.88
CA TRP A 14 5.81 -13.37 -7.50
C TRP A 14 5.07 -12.08 -7.18
N GLY A 15 4.41 -11.44 -8.16
CA GLY A 15 3.68 -10.19 -7.95
C GLY A 15 2.51 -10.34 -6.99
N ILE A 16 2.01 -9.21 -6.48
CA ILE A 16 0.90 -9.21 -5.50
C ILE A 16 -0.37 -9.85 -6.11
N LYS A 17 -0.59 -9.71 -7.41
CA LYS A 17 -1.77 -10.24 -8.12
C LYS A 17 -1.72 -11.73 -8.46
N THR A 18 -0.66 -12.44 -8.08
CA THR A 18 -0.36 -13.75 -8.64
C THR A 18 -1.03 -14.91 -7.91
N ASP A 19 -1.07 -14.85 -6.58
CA ASP A 19 -1.57 -15.93 -5.74
C ASP A 19 -2.36 -15.35 -4.56
N LEU A 20 -3.07 -16.21 -3.83
CA LEU A 20 -3.86 -15.84 -2.65
C LEU A 20 -3.01 -15.23 -1.54
N ASN A 21 -1.77 -15.71 -1.40
CA ASN A 21 -0.82 -15.21 -0.43
C ASN A 21 0.24 -14.33 -1.12
N VAL A 22 0.43 -13.12 -0.60
CA VAL A 22 1.48 -12.23 -1.09
C VAL A 22 2.86 -12.82 -0.80
N SER A 23 3.65 -13.00 -1.85
CA SER A 23 5.01 -13.54 -1.74
C SER A 23 5.92 -12.65 -0.87
N SER A 24 6.87 -13.26 -0.16
CA SER A 24 7.89 -12.50 0.59
C SER A 24 8.70 -11.56 -0.31
N ARG A 25 8.88 -11.93 -1.59
CA ARG A 25 9.54 -11.07 -2.57
C ARG A 25 8.73 -9.79 -2.84
N ALA A 26 7.43 -9.90 -3.11
CA ALA A 26 6.59 -8.73 -3.31
C ALA A 26 6.58 -7.81 -2.08
N LYS A 27 6.52 -8.37 -0.87
CA LYS A 27 6.60 -7.60 0.38
C LYS A 27 7.94 -6.85 0.51
N ASN A 28 9.06 -7.54 0.29
CA ASN A 28 10.39 -6.93 0.36
C ASN A 28 10.57 -5.84 -0.69
N GLU A 29 10.09 -6.07 -1.91
CA GLU A 29 10.17 -5.10 -3.00
C GLU A 29 9.36 -3.84 -2.68
N LEU A 30 8.15 -3.99 -2.14
CA LEU A 30 7.35 -2.86 -1.66
C LEU A 30 8.06 -2.11 -0.52
N HIS A 31 8.61 -2.84 0.46
CA HIS A 31 9.35 -2.27 1.58
C HIS A 31 10.54 -1.43 1.09
N GLU A 32 11.32 -1.90 0.11
CA GLU A 32 12.41 -1.13 -0.50
C GLU A 32 11.92 0.18 -1.13
N GLN A 33 10.78 0.15 -1.84
CA GLN A 33 10.21 1.38 -2.42
C GLN A 33 9.76 2.36 -1.34
N VAL A 34 9.13 1.86 -0.27
CA VAL A 34 8.72 2.69 0.88
C VAL A 34 9.94 3.36 1.51
N LEU A 35 11.01 2.61 1.81
CA LEU A 35 12.25 3.16 2.36
C LEU A 35 12.89 4.22 1.45
N LYS A 36 12.82 4.06 0.12
CA LYS A 36 13.31 5.07 -0.84
C LYS A 36 12.51 6.38 -0.76
N LEU A 37 11.19 6.31 -0.53
CA LEU A 37 10.36 7.49 -0.34
C LEU A 37 10.59 8.14 1.03
N ILE A 38 10.78 7.35 2.09
CA ILE A 38 11.11 7.85 3.43
C ILE A 38 12.43 8.62 3.42
N LYS A 39 13.46 8.11 2.74
CA LYS A 39 14.75 8.79 2.56
C LYS A 39 14.64 10.16 1.88
N LYS A 40 13.53 10.45 1.19
CA LYS A 40 13.24 11.76 0.60
C LYS A 40 12.54 12.72 1.57
N GLY A 41 12.36 12.35 2.84
CA GLY A 41 11.72 13.18 3.87
C GLY A 41 10.19 13.13 3.85
N THR A 42 9.61 12.02 3.38
CA THR A 42 8.15 11.89 3.24
C THR A 42 7.50 11.52 4.58
N GLY A 43 6.51 12.30 5.02
CA GLY A 43 5.72 11.99 6.23
C GLY A 43 4.49 11.10 5.99
N LEU A 44 4.06 10.96 4.73
CA LEU A 44 2.87 10.19 4.35
C LEU A 44 3.04 9.58 2.96
N ILE A 45 2.75 8.28 2.81
CA ILE A 45 2.77 7.56 1.53
C ILE A 45 1.39 6.99 1.25
N ILE A 46 0.82 7.33 0.08
CA ILE A 46 -0.46 6.78 -0.37
C ILE A 46 -0.22 5.43 -1.05
N LEU A 47 -0.90 4.38 -0.58
CA LEU A 47 -0.91 3.05 -1.21
C LEU A 47 -1.81 3.06 -2.44
N GLY A 48 -1.38 3.76 -3.50
CA GLY A 48 -2.21 4.16 -4.65
C GLY A 48 -2.78 3.07 -5.54
N CYS A 49 -2.54 1.79 -5.26
CA CYS A 49 -3.19 0.67 -5.94
C CYS A 49 -3.89 -0.20 -4.90
N THR A 50 -5.05 -0.75 -5.26
CA THR A 50 -5.90 -1.54 -4.35
C THR A 50 -5.22 -2.79 -3.80
N GLU A 51 -4.16 -3.27 -4.44
CA GLU A 51 -3.40 -4.44 -4.02
C GLU A 51 -2.24 -4.12 -3.08
N LEU A 52 -1.72 -2.89 -3.06
CA LEU A 52 -0.59 -2.53 -2.19
C LEU A 52 -0.87 -2.73 -0.69
N PRO A 53 -2.08 -2.41 -0.17
CA PRO A 53 -2.43 -2.71 1.22
C PRO A 53 -2.31 -4.20 1.59
N LEU A 54 -2.44 -5.13 0.64
CA LEU A 54 -2.28 -6.57 0.91
C LEU A 54 -0.82 -6.97 1.21
N ALA A 55 0.13 -6.14 0.76
CA ALA A 55 1.57 -6.37 0.90
C ALA A 55 2.24 -5.45 1.92
N ALA A 56 1.58 -4.35 2.29
CA ALA A 56 2.10 -3.36 3.22
C ALA A 56 1.93 -3.82 4.68
N GLU A 57 3.04 -3.94 5.41
CA GLU A 57 2.97 -4.10 6.87
C GLU A 57 2.82 -2.71 7.50
N GLU A 58 1.67 -2.45 8.15
CA GLU A 58 1.29 -1.13 8.68
C GLU A 58 2.21 -0.58 9.80
N HIS A 59 3.15 -1.37 10.33
CA HIS A 59 3.76 -1.10 11.64
C HIS A 59 5.27 -0.83 11.67
N ASN A 60 5.93 -0.51 10.55
CA ASN A 60 7.41 -0.50 10.50
C ASN A 60 8.09 0.77 9.94
N TYR A 61 7.43 1.93 9.95
CA TYR A 61 8.00 3.16 9.37
C TYR A 61 7.93 4.36 10.34
N PRO A 62 8.91 4.52 11.25
CA PRO A 62 8.95 5.64 12.18
C PRO A 62 8.92 6.99 11.45
N GLY A 63 7.97 7.85 11.79
CA GLY A 63 7.83 9.19 11.22
C GLY A 63 7.17 9.25 9.83
N THR A 64 6.70 8.12 9.29
CA THR A 64 6.00 8.06 8.00
C THR A 64 4.77 7.17 8.09
N GLU A 65 3.60 7.73 7.79
CA GLU A 65 2.36 6.97 7.74
C GLU A 65 2.13 6.36 6.35
N LEU A 66 1.54 5.16 6.32
CA LEU A 66 1.02 4.56 5.10
C LEU A 66 -0.51 4.74 5.08
N LEU A 67 -1.02 5.40 4.05
CA LEU A 67 -2.45 5.61 3.87
C LEU A 67 -3.00 4.62 2.85
N ASP A 68 -3.90 3.74 3.31
CA ASP A 68 -4.73 2.93 2.43
C ASP A 68 -5.91 3.77 1.87
N PRO A 69 -5.92 4.13 0.57
CA PRO A 69 -7.03 4.86 -0.03
C PRO A 69 -8.31 4.03 -0.08
N MET A 70 -8.26 2.70 0.00
CA MET A 70 -9.45 1.85 0.02
C MET A 70 -10.24 2.00 1.30
N ARG A 71 -9.57 2.15 2.45
CA ARG A 71 -10.23 2.49 3.72
C ARG A 71 -10.93 3.85 3.65
N VAL A 72 -10.30 4.85 3.02
CA VAL A 72 -10.89 6.19 2.82
C VAL A 72 -12.12 6.09 1.91
N LEU A 73 -12.01 5.40 0.77
CA LEU A 73 -13.09 5.20 -0.18
C LEU A 73 -14.27 4.45 0.47
N ALA A 74 -14.01 3.35 1.19
CA ALA A 74 -15.04 2.58 1.87
C ALA A 74 -15.82 3.44 2.88
N ARG A 75 -15.13 4.26 3.67
CA ARG A 75 -15.78 5.19 4.62
C ARG A 75 -16.61 6.25 3.90
N ALA A 76 -16.12 6.79 2.78
CA ALA A 76 -16.87 7.74 1.98
C ALA A 76 -18.15 7.11 1.39
N LEU A 77 -18.07 5.86 0.92
CA LEU A 77 -19.23 5.11 0.42
C LEU A 77 -20.26 4.83 1.52
N VAL A 78 -19.82 4.39 2.71
CA VAL A 78 -20.72 4.19 3.86
C VAL A 78 -21.40 5.50 4.23
N LYS A 79 -20.64 6.61 4.33
CA LYS A 79 -21.20 7.93 4.62
C LYS A 79 -22.23 8.39 3.60
N ALA A 80 -21.97 8.15 2.32
CA ALA A 80 -22.87 8.54 1.23
C ALA A 80 -24.14 7.68 1.19
N ALA A 81 -24.05 6.40 1.56
CA ALA A 81 -25.19 5.49 1.60
C ALA A 81 -26.06 5.66 2.85
N ASP A 82 -25.42 5.80 4.02
CA ASP A 82 -26.08 5.92 5.33
C ASP A 82 -25.11 6.53 6.36
N PRO A 83 -25.18 7.85 6.64
CA PRO A 83 -24.30 8.51 7.59
C PRO A 83 -24.32 7.90 9.00
N ASP A 84 -25.45 7.35 9.44
CA ASP A 84 -25.60 6.79 10.79
C ASP A 84 -24.87 5.45 10.96
N LYS A 85 -24.49 4.81 9.85
CA LYS A 85 -23.66 3.59 9.85
C LYS A 85 -22.16 3.88 9.88
N LEU A 86 -21.71 5.12 9.71
CA LEU A 86 -20.30 5.46 9.78
C LEU A 86 -19.82 5.50 11.23
N ARG A 87 -19.13 4.43 11.67
CA ARG A 87 -18.50 4.38 13.00
C ARG A 87 -17.15 5.10 13.00
N LEU A 88 -16.83 5.77 14.10
CA LEU A 88 -15.50 6.35 14.38
C LEU A 88 -14.46 5.24 14.53
#